data_AF-A0A2W5UVL7-F1
#
_entry.id   AF-A0A2W5UVL7-F1
#
_cell.length_a   1.000
_cell.length_b   1.000
_cell.length_c   1.000
_cell.angle_alpha   90.00
_cell.angle_beta   90.00
_cell.angle_gamma   90.00
#
_symmetry.space_group_name_H-M   'P 1'
#
loop_
_entity.id
_entity.type
_entity.pdbx_description
1 polymer ?
#
loop_
_entity_poly.entity_id
_entity_poly.type
_entity_poly.pdbx_seq_one_letter_code
_entity_poly.pdbx_strand_id
1 'polypeptide(L)' 'EKTAIETGLTDLKSALEGEDVEAIQAKTQALIQASMKLGEAMYAAQQGSAEGGESAAADDGVVDAEFEEVDDNKPAA' A
#
# COMPACT_ATOMS: atom_id res chain seq x y z
N GLU A 1 2.34 -7.69 15.63
CA GLU A 1 2.34 -7.53 14.15
C GLU A 1 3.74 -7.39 13.55
N LYS A 2 4.42 -6.24 13.64
CA LYS A 2 5.72 -6.02 12.95
C LYS A 2 6.79 -7.08 13.25
N THR A 3 7.05 -7.37 14.52
CA THR A 3 8.04 -8.37 14.94
C THR A 3 7.70 -9.78 14.46
N ALA A 4 6.42 -10.15 14.44
CA ALA A 4 5.99 -11.47 13.97
C ALA A 4 6.24 -11.65 12.46
N ILE A 5 6.10 -10.57 11.67
CA ILE A 5 6.41 -10.56 10.23
C ILE A 5 7.92 -10.67 10.00
N GLU A 6 8.73 -9.92 10.76
CA GLU A 6 10.20 -9.96 10.63
C GLU A 6 10.76 -11.34 11.00
N THR A 7 10.26 -11.93 12.08
CA THR A 7 10.58 -13.32 12.43
C THR A 7 10.13 -14.27 11.32
N GLY A 8 8.89 -14.19 10.86
CA GLY A 8 8.37 -15.04 9.78
C GLY A 8 9.17 -14.93 8.47
N LEU A 9 9.64 -13.73 8.11
CA LEU A 9 10.50 -13.49 6.95
C LEU A 9 11.86 -14.16 7.09
N THR A 10 12.48 -14.04 8.26
CA THR A 10 13.79 -14.66 8.55
C THR A 10 13.67 -16.17 8.50
N ASP A 11 12.62 -16.68 9.14
CA ASP A 11 12.28 -18.09 9.20
C ASP A 11 11.99 -18.70 7.82
N LEU A 12 11.27 -17.98 6.97
CA LEU A 12 10.99 -18.38 5.59
C LEU A 12 12.26 -18.38 4.75
N LYS A 13 13.12 -17.36 4.90
CA LYS A 13 14.43 -17.31 4.23
C LYS A 13 15.29 -18.52 4.59
N SER A 14 15.40 -18.87 5.87
CA SER A 14 16.15 -20.06 6.28
C SER A 14 15.52 -21.36 5.79
N ALA A 15 14.18 -21.44 5.71
CA ALA A 15 13.52 -22.61 5.14
C ALA A 15 13.77 -22.75 3.63
N LEU A 16 13.89 -21.63 2.90
CA LEU A 16 14.23 -21.60 1.48
C LEU A 16 15.68 -22.03 1.17
N GLU A 17 16.57 -22.05 2.18
CA GLU A 17 17.92 -22.62 2.04
C GLU A 17 17.92 -24.16 2.10
N GLY A 18 16.80 -24.76 2.51
CA GLY A 18 16.57 -26.20 2.50
C GLY A 18 15.56 -26.64 1.44
N GLU A 19 15.14 -27.89 1.52
CA GLU A 19 14.21 -28.51 0.56
C GLU A 19 12.86 -28.91 1.19
N ASP A 20 12.57 -28.42 2.40
CA ASP A 20 11.33 -28.72 3.11
C ASP A 20 10.18 -27.86 2.58
N VAL A 21 9.56 -28.35 1.50
CA VAL A 21 8.45 -27.67 0.80
C VAL A 21 7.26 -27.44 1.73
N GLU A 22 6.97 -28.36 2.64
CA GLU A 22 5.87 -28.21 3.61
C GLU A 22 6.18 -27.06 4.59
N ALA A 23 7.41 -26.98 5.10
CA ALA A 23 7.83 -25.88 5.96
C ALA A 23 7.80 -24.53 5.23
N ILE A 24 8.24 -24.47 3.97
CA ILE A 24 8.20 -23.26 3.14
C ILE A 24 6.75 -22.81 2.93
N GLN A 25 5.85 -23.73 2.59
CA GLN A 25 4.42 -23.42 2.40
C GLN A 25 3.78 -22.91 3.70
N ALA A 26 4.02 -23.59 4.83
CA ALA A 26 3.48 -23.19 6.12
C ALA A 26 3.95 -21.79 6.54
N LYS A 27 5.26 -21.51 6.39
CA LYS A 27 5.84 -20.19 6.71
C LYS A 27 5.37 -19.09 5.75
N THR A 28 5.16 -19.41 4.48
CA THR A 28 4.59 -18.48 3.49
C THR A 28 3.16 -18.10 3.85
N GLN A 29 2.32 -19.09 4.19
CA GLN A 29 0.94 -18.85 4.63
C GLN A 29 0.88 -17.99 5.91
N ALA A 30 1.76 -18.28 6.87
CA ALA A 30 1.87 -17.50 8.10
C ALA A 30 2.28 -16.04 7.82
N LEU A 31 3.23 -15.82 6.91
CA LEU A 31 3.67 -14.49 6.50
C LEU A 31 2.53 -13.72 5.83
N ILE A 32 1.80 -14.34 4.90
CA ILE A 32 0.64 -13.73 4.22
C ILE A 32 -0.42 -13.29 5.23
N GLN A 33 -0.76 -14.15 6.20
CA GLN A 33 -1.72 -13.80 7.25
C GLN A 33 -1.26 -12.62 8.12
N ALA A 34 0.01 -12.60 8.49
CA ALA A 34 0.58 -11.50 9.27
C ALA A 34 0.62 -10.19 8.46
N SER A 35 0.95 -10.26 7.16
CA SER A 35 0.93 -9.11 6.25
C SER A 35 -0.46 -8.53 6.05
N MET A 36 -1.50 -9.36 5.95
CA MET A 36 -2.89 -8.89 5.86
C MET A 36 -3.28 -8.08 7.11
N LYS A 37 -2.97 -8.59 8.30
CA LYS A 37 -3.26 -7.86 9.54
C LYS A 37 -2.45 -6.56 9.67
N LEU A 38 -1.19 -6.55 9.22
CA LEU A 38 -0.42 -5.31 9.15
C LEU A 38 -1.04 -4.32 8.17
N GLY A 39 -1.53 -4.78 7.02
CA GLY A 39 -2.26 -3.95 6.06
C GLY A 39 -3.49 -3.31 6.68
N GLU A 40 -4.27 -4.09 7.44
CA GLU A 40 -5.45 -3.60 8.16
C GLU A 40 -5.06 -2.61 9.27
N ALA A 41 -4.01 -2.90 10.05
CA ALA A 41 -3.50 -1.98 11.08
C ALA A 41 -2.91 -0.70 10.48
N MET A 42 -2.25 -0.78 9.32
CA MET A 42 -1.69 0.37 8.60
C MET A 42 -2.82 1.22 8.00
N TYR A 43 -3.84 0.58 7.42
CA TYR A 43 -5.01 1.28 6.90
C TYR A 43 -5.80 1.95 8.03
N ALA A 44 -5.97 1.29 9.17
CA ALA A 44 -6.56 1.88 10.37
C ALA A 44 -5.73 3.06 10.92
N ALA A 45 -4.39 2.95 10.93
CA ALA A 45 -3.50 4.04 11.31
C ALA A 45 -3.54 5.22 10.32
N GLN A 46 -3.69 4.93 9.03
CA GLN A 46 -3.80 5.92 7.96
C GLN A 46 -5.17 6.60 7.96
N GLN A 47 -6.24 5.87 8.25
CA GLN A 47 -7.59 6.43 8.41
C GLN A 47 -7.70 7.30 9.67
N GLY A 48 -7.03 6.92 10.76
CA GLY A 48 -6.87 7.77 11.95
C GLY A 48 -5.99 9.02 11.74
N SER A 49 -5.20 9.08 10.65
CA SER A 49 -4.45 10.29 10.25
C SER A 49 -5.15 11.10 9.15
N ALA A 50 -6.27 10.61 8.61
CA ALA A 50 -7.09 11.32 7.62
C ALA A 50 -8.21 12.18 8.27
N GLU A 51 -8.49 12.00 9.57
CA GLU A 51 -9.43 12.84 10.35
C GLU A 51 -8.73 14.00 11.10
N GLY A 52 -7.71 14.60 10.48
CA GLY A 52 -6.97 15.72 11.08
C GLY A 52 -6.52 16.80 10.07
N GLY A 53 -7.17 16.89 8.92
CA GLY A 53 -6.69 17.70 7.78
C GLY A 53 -7.73 18.56 7.09
N GLU A 54 -8.78 19.04 7.78
CA GLU A 54 -9.64 20.10 7.23
C GLU A 54 -9.12 21.48 7.68
N SER A 55 -7.97 21.88 7.12
CA SER A 55 -7.55 23.27 6.87
C SER A 55 -6.05 23.34 6.63
N ALA A 56 -5.63 23.22 5.37
CA ALA A 56 -4.53 24.02 4.86
C ALA A 56 -4.67 24.07 3.34
N ALA A 57 -4.89 25.29 2.87
CA ALA A 57 -5.05 25.62 1.47
C ALA A 57 -3.77 25.34 0.65
N ALA A 58 -4.04 25.03 -0.62
CA ALA A 58 -3.22 25.29 -1.80
C ALA A 58 -1.92 24.47 -2.00
N ASP A 59 -1.76 24.09 -3.27
CA ASP A 59 -0.57 23.50 -3.91
C ASP A 59 -0.29 22.02 -3.59
N ASP A 60 -0.87 21.11 -4.38
CA ASP A 60 -0.16 20.52 -5.53
C ASP A 60 -0.95 19.31 -6.11
N GLY A 61 -1.47 19.44 -7.33
CA GLY A 61 -1.61 18.30 -8.25
C GLY A 61 -2.90 17.47 -8.29
N VAL A 62 -3.99 17.83 -7.60
CA VAL A 62 -5.28 17.16 -7.84
C VAL A 62 -5.94 17.77 -9.07
N VAL A 63 -5.60 17.21 -10.23
CA VAL A 63 -6.35 17.40 -11.49
C VAL A 63 -7.68 16.65 -11.34
N ASP A 64 -8.62 17.28 -10.65
CA ASP A 64 -10.02 16.90 -10.70
C ASP A 64 -10.56 17.27 -12.08
N ALA A 65 -11.47 16.45 -12.58
CA ALA A 65 -11.89 16.38 -13.97
C ALA A 65 -12.72 17.60 -14.40
N GLU A 66 -12.09 18.76 -14.54
CA GLU A 66 -12.66 19.89 -15.24
C GLU A 66 -12.46 19.66 -16.74
N PHE A 67 -13.55 19.21 -17.36
CA PHE A 67 -13.79 19.09 -18.79
C PHE A 67 -12.96 20.10 -19.62
N GLU A 68 -11.95 19.59 -20.34
CA GLU A 68 -11.23 20.31 -21.39
C GLU A 68 -12.23 20.58 -22.53
N GLU A 69 -12.87 21.74 -22.51
CA GLU A 69 -13.55 22.29 -23.68
C GLU A 69 -12.45 22.60 -24.72
N VAL A 70 -12.21 21.62 -25.59
CA VAL A 70 -11.37 21.75 -26.77
C VAL A 70 -12.05 22.72 -27.71
N ASP A 71 -11.78 24.01 -27.57
CA ASP A 71 -12.01 24.98 -28.64
C ASP A 71 -10.90 24.79 -29.69
N ASP A 72 -11.19 23.89 -30.63
CA ASP A 72 -10.44 23.71 -31.87
C ASP A 72 -10.36 25.02 -32.67
N ASN A 73 -9.21 25.67 -32.59
CA ASN A 73 -8.50 26.36 -33.67
C ASN A 73 -9.33 26.86 -34.89
N LYS A 74 -9.46 28.18 -35.04
CA LYS A 74 -9.45 28.78 -36.40
C LYS A 74 -8.89 30.22 -36.41
N PRO A 75 -7.98 30.55 -37.36
CA PRO A 75 -7.23 31.80 -37.35
C PRO A 75 -8.06 32.98 -37.84
N ALA A 76 -7.90 34.13 -37.19
CA ALA A 76 -8.37 35.42 -37.71
C ALA A 76 -7.36 35.99 -38.71
N ALA A 77 -7.92 36.46 -39.82
CA ALA A 77 -7.27 36.98 -41.03
C ALA A 77 -6.46 38.26 -40.81
#